data_AF-A0A2S7USJ7-F1
#
_entry.id   AF-A0A2S7USJ7-F1
#
_cell.length_a   1.000
_cell.length_b   1.000
_cell.length_c   1.000
_cell.angle_alpha   90.00
_cell.angle_beta   90.00
_cell.angle_gamma   90.00
#
_symmetry.space_group_name_H-M   'P 1'
#
loop_
_entity.id
_entity.type
_entity.pdbx_description
1 polymer ?
#
loop_
_entity_poly.entity_id
_entity_poly.type
_entity_poly.pdbx_seq_one_letter_code
_entity_poly.pdbx_strand_id
1 'polypeptide(L)'
;MTELELLIQQIKKCNICASDLPFAPNPIIQLCQNAKILIIGQAPGKVAHNISKPFLDKSGERLRMWLDVTNEQFYNKDNFAIMPMAFCFPGKNNTNSGDKAPPSICQQTWHNKIREQLGKVELTLLVGQYAAKQYLTEFSNLTNAIKNNEVHKGEVIVLPHPSPRNNIWLSKNKWFETKTLPILRQRIKDILIN
;
A
#
# COMPACT_ATOMS: atom_id res chain seq x y z
N MET A 1 19.32 18.74 1.82
CA MET A 1 18.18 18.03 1.20
C MET A 1 18.69 16.69 0.70
N THR A 2 18.13 15.57 1.16
CA THR A 2 18.57 14.23 0.77
C THR A 2 18.13 13.88 -0.66
N GLU A 3 18.72 12.85 -1.26
CA GLU A 3 18.29 12.33 -2.57
C GLU A 3 16.81 11.91 -2.55
N LEU A 4 16.35 11.28 -1.47
CA LEU A 4 14.94 10.93 -1.29
C LEU A 4 14.03 12.16 -1.22
N GLU A 5 14.45 13.24 -0.55
CA GLU A 5 13.67 14.49 -0.49
C GLU A 5 13.51 15.14 -1.87
N LEU A 6 14.59 15.14 -2.67
CA LEU A 6 14.55 15.57 -4.07
C LEU A 6 13.59 14.71 -4.91
N LEU A 7 13.67 13.38 -4.76
CA LEU A 7 12.80 12.44 -5.45
C LEU A 7 11.32 12.66 -5.08
N ILE A 8 11.01 12.88 -3.80
CA ILE A 8 9.66 13.21 -3.33
C ILE A 8 9.15 14.50 -4.00
N GLN A 9 9.99 15.53 -4.13
CA GLN A 9 9.61 16.78 -4.81
C GLN A 9 9.32 16.56 -6.30
N GLN A 10 10.11 15.73 -6.99
CA GLN A 10 9.87 15.36 -8.38
C GLN A 10 8.54 14.61 -8.53
N ILE A 11 8.30 13.62 -7.66
CA ILE A 11 7.05 12.85 -7.66
C ILE A 11 5.86 13.77 -7.44
N LYS A 12 5.90 14.68 -6.46
CA LYS A 12 4.80 15.61 -6.17
C LYS A 12 4.48 16.57 -7.32
N LYS A 13 5.43 16.82 -8.23
CA LYS A 13 5.26 17.66 -9.43
C LYS A 13 4.98 16.85 -10.69
N CYS A 14 4.87 15.52 -10.59
CA CYS A 14 4.69 14.64 -11.73
C CYS A 14 3.32 14.82 -12.40
N ASN A 15 3.32 15.12 -13.70
CA ASN A 15 2.11 15.31 -14.51
C ASN A 15 1.96 14.30 -15.66
N ILE A 16 2.74 13.22 -15.67
CA ILE A 16 2.83 12.27 -16.80
C ILE A 16 1.45 11.74 -17.23
N CYS A 17 0.58 11.40 -16.28
CA CYS A 17 -0.74 10.83 -16.56
C CYS A 17 -1.88 11.86 -16.61
N ALA A 18 -1.60 13.16 -16.68
CA ALA A 18 -2.61 14.21 -16.56
C ALA A 18 -3.79 14.08 -17.55
N SER A 19 -3.54 13.61 -18.77
CA SER A 19 -4.57 13.40 -19.81
C SER A 19 -5.55 12.28 -19.49
N ASP A 20 -5.16 11.34 -18.61
CA ASP A 20 -5.89 10.08 -18.39
C ASP A 20 -6.65 10.07 -17.06
N LEU A 21 -6.43 11.10 -16.22
CA LEU A 21 -7.03 11.23 -14.91
C LEU A 21 -8.34 12.05 -14.94
N PRO A 22 -9.30 11.74 -14.05
CA PRO A 22 -10.53 12.53 -13.93
C PRO A 22 -10.33 13.89 -13.24
N PHE A 23 -9.19 14.07 -12.57
CA PHE A 23 -8.81 15.29 -11.85
C PHE A 23 -7.33 15.59 -12.14
N ALA A 24 -6.88 16.80 -11.81
CA ALA A 24 -5.48 17.16 -11.88
C ALA A 24 -4.61 16.14 -11.10
N PRO A 25 -3.40 15.80 -11.59
CA PRO A 25 -2.49 14.91 -10.87
C PRO A 25 -2.29 15.37 -9.42
N ASN A 26 -2.50 14.44 -8.49
CA ASN A 26 -2.18 14.62 -7.08
C ASN A 26 -1.48 13.35 -6.58
N PRO A 27 -0.16 13.23 -6.77
CA PRO A 27 0.61 12.07 -6.36
C PRO A 27 0.66 11.96 -4.82
N ILE A 28 -0.01 10.94 -4.27
CA ILE A 28 -0.12 10.70 -2.83
C ILE A 28 0.81 9.55 -2.43
N ILE A 29 1.86 9.90 -1.70
CA ILE A 29 2.89 9.00 -1.16
C ILE A 29 3.29 9.46 0.26
N GLN A 30 3.83 8.54 1.05
CA GLN A 30 4.49 8.84 2.33
C GLN A 30 5.83 8.11 2.32
N LEU A 31 6.96 8.81 2.36
CA LEU A 31 8.27 8.16 2.27
C LEU A 31 9.22 8.79 3.30
N CYS A 32 10.06 7.94 3.88
CA CYS A 32 11.21 8.34 4.68
C CYS A 32 12.33 7.30 4.49
N GLN A 33 13.57 7.75 4.57
CA GLN A 33 14.72 6.85 4.47
C GLN A 33 14.77 5.87 5.65
N ASN A 34 14.25 6.27 6.81
CA ASN A 34 14.21 5.47 8.03
C ASN A 34 12.97 4.57 8.14
N ALA A 35 12.09 4.57 7.14
CA ALA A 35 10.86 3.79 7.18
C ALA A 35 11.16 2.29 7.35
N LYS A 36 10.68 1.71 8.46
CA LYS A 36 10.88 0.29 8.77
C LYS A 36 9.95 -0.62 7.99
N ILE A 37 8.74 -0.16 7.69
CA ILE A 37 7.70 -0.94 7.02
C ILE A 37 7.26 -0.24 5.74
N LEU A 38 7.27 -0.95 4.61
CA LEU A 38 6.78 -0.44 3.32
C LEU A 38 5.39 -1.01 3.01
N ILE A 39 4.41 -0.16 2.76
CA ILE A 39 3.08 -0.55 2.29
C ILE A 39 2.96 -0.24 0.80
N ILE A 40 2.69 -1.27 0.00
CA ILE A 40 2.40 -1.15 -1.43
C ILE A 40 0.91 -1.40 -1.66
N GLY A 41 0.15 -0.31 -1.76
CA GLY A 41 -1.30 -0.31 -2.02
C GLY A 41 -1.66 -0.30 -3.51
N GLN A 42 -2.94 -0.12 -3.82
CA GLN A 42 -3.41 0.00 -5.21
C GLN A 42 -3.28 1.42 -5.76
N ALA A 43 -4.18 2.30 -5.35
CA ALA A 43 -4.21 3.71 -5.73
C ALA A 43 -5.00 4.47 -4.65
N PRO A 44 -4.79 5.80 -4.49
CA PRO A 44 -5.66 6.59 -3.63
C PRO A 44 -7.07 6.63 -4.20
N GLY A 45 -8.08 6.53 -3.33
CA GLY A 45 -9.47 6.80 -3.69
C GLY A 45 -9.77 8.31 -3.80
N LYS A 46 -11.00 8.66 -4.22
CA LYS A 46 -11.44 10.06 -4.35
C LYS A 46 -11.32 10.87 -3.06
N VAL A 47 -11.60 10.25 -1.89
CA VAL A 47 -11.47 10.94 -0.59
C VAL A 47 -10.02 11.29 -0.33
N ALA A 48 -9.10 10.31 -0.45
CA ALA A 48 -7.67 10.51 -0.33
C ALA A 48 -7.13 11.58 -1.29
N HIS A 49 -7.62 11.60 -2.54
CA HIS A 49 -7.30 12.64 -3.51
C HIS A 49 -7.66 14.05 -3.03
N ASN A 50 -8.88 14.26 -2.51
CA ASN A 50 -9.35 15.59 -2.11
C ASN A 50 -8.57 16.17 -0.91
N ILE A 51 -8.09 15.30 -0.02
CA ILE A 51 -7.41 15.67 1.22
C ILE A 51 -5.88 15.52 1.15
N SER A 52 -5.37 14.96 0.05
CA SER A 52 -3.94 14.68 -0.18
C SER A 52 -3.28 13.81 0.92
N LYS A 53 -4.00 12.81 1.45
CA LYS A 53 -3.52 11.92 2.52
C LYS A 53 -3.76 10.45 2.18
N PRO A 54 -2.72 9.58 2.24
CA PRO A 54 -2.89 8.16 1.93
C PRO A 54 -3.78 7.48 2.99
N PHE A 55 -4.61 6.52 2.57
CA PHE A 55 -5.39 5.67 3.50
C PHE A 55 -6.22 6.44 4.56
N LEU A 56 -6.63 7.68 4.27
CA LEU A 56 -7.61 8.38 5.12
C LEU A 56 -9.02 8.16 4.57
N ASP A 57 -9.40 6.88 4.54
CA ASP A 57 -10.73 6.38 4.21
C ASP A 57 -11.04 5.10 5.01
N LYS A 58 -12.24 4.55 4.82
CA LYS A 58 -12.69 3.31 5.50
C LYS A 58 -11.78 2.10 5.22
N SER A 59 -11.14 2.06 4.05
CA SER A 59 -10.21 0.98 3.73
C SER A 59 -8.92 1.12 4.55
N GLY A 60 -8.44 2.35 4.72
CA GLY A 60 -7.31 2.66 5.59
C GLY A 60 -7.58 2.45 7.08
N GLU A 61 -8.79 2.79 7.55
CA GLU A 61 -9.22 2.46 8.92
C GLU A 61 -9.16 0.97 9.19
N ARG A 62 -9.71 0.17 8.26
CA ARG A 62 -9.63 -1.29 8.36
C ARG A 62 -8.20 -1.81 8.28
N LEU A 63 -7.35 -1.21 7.43
CA LEU A 63 -5.94 -1.59 7.36
C LEU A 63 -5.26 -1.36 8.71
N ARG A 64 -5.39 -0.18 9.31
CA ARG A 64 -4.82 0.13 10.63
C ARG A 64 -5.32 -0.82 11.71
N MET A 65 -6.61 -1.16 11.70
CA MET A 65 -7.19 -2.17 12.59
C MET A 65 -6.61 -3.58 12.37
N TRP A 66 -6.33 -3.97 11.12
CA TRP A 66 -5.67 -5.25 10.84
C TRP A 66 -4.23 -5.28 11.34
N LEU A 67 -3.49 -4.19 11.12
CA LEU A 67 -2.10 -4.05 11.55
C LEU A 67 -1.95 -3.79 13.06
N ASP A 68 -3.05 -3.44 13.75
CA ASP A 68 -3.10 -3.09 15.17
C ASP A 68 -2.20 -1.90 15.54
N VAL A 69 -2.32 -0.83 14.74
CA VAL A 69 -1.52 0.39 14.88
C VAL A 69 -2.41 1.63 15.01
N THR A 70 -1.95 2.62 15.77
CA THR A 70 -2.64 3.90 15.89
C THR A 70 -2.47 4.75 14.63
N ASN A 71 -3.24 5.84 14.53
CA ASN A 71 -3.06 6.82 13.44
C ASN A 71 -1.67 7.46 13.49
N GLU A 72 -1.19 7.77 14.69
CA GLU A 72 0.13 8.38 14.92
C GLU A 72 1.23 7.44 14.46
N GLN A 73 1.15 6.16 14.80
CA GLN A 73 2.11 5.15 14.34
C GLN A 73 2.07 4.99 12.82
N PHE A 74 0.88 4.89 12.22
CA PHE A 74 0.70 4.66 10.78
C PHE A 74 1.16 5.84 9.92
N TYR A 75 0.93 7.08 10.38
CA TYR A 75 1.33 8.30 9.68
C TYR A 75 2.71 8.82 10.10
N ASN A 76 3.40 8.15 11.03
CA ASN A 76 4.81 8.39 11.26
C ASN A 76 5.61 7.83 10.08
N LYS A 77 6.24 8.71 9.30
CA LYS A 77 7.04 8.36 8.12
C LYS A 77 8.26 7.50 8.46
N ASP A 78 8.78 7.57 9.69
CA ASP A 78 9.89 6.72 10.15
C ASP A 78 9.42 5.28 10.44
N ASN A 79 8.11 5.09 10.67
CA ASN A 79 7.53 3.76 10.85
C ASN A 79 7.09 3.16 9.51
N PHE A 80 6.30 3.91 8.75
CA PHE A 80 5.68 3.44 7.51
C PHE A 80 6.04 4.31 6.31
N ALA A 81 6.56 3.69 5.27
CA ALA A 81 6.52 4.19 3.91
C ALA A 81 5.24 3.65 3.21
N ILE A 82 4.59 4.48 2.41
CA ILE A 82 3.39 4.16 1.64
C ILE A 82 3.63 4.55 0.19
N MET A 83 3.70 3.54 -0.68
CA MET A 83 3.94 3.66 -2.11
C MET A 83 2.90 2.83 -2.89
N PRO A 84 1.74 3.40 -3.28
CA PRO A 84 0.72 2.66 -4.02
C PRO A 84 1.15 2.40 -5.47
N MET A 85 0.59 1.38 -6.12
CA MET A 85 0.85 1.07 -7.54
C MET A 85 0.59 2.24 -8.50
N ALA A 86 -0.42 3.05 -8.22
CA ALA A 86 -0.64 4.36 -8.84
C ALA A 86 -0.73 5.44 -7.78
N PHE A 87 -0.03 6.56 -8.00
CA PHE A 87 0.06 7.63 -7.00
C PHE A 87 -1.13 8.60 -7.05
N CYS A 88 -1.87 8.64 -8.16
CA CYS A 88 -3.04 9.49 -8.35
C CYS A 88 -4.34 8.66 -8.38
N PHE A 89 -5.47 9.30 -8.10
CA PHE A 89 -6.78 8.64 -8.19
C PHE A 89 -7.14 8.38 -9.66
N PRO A 90 -7.27 7.10 -10.09
CA PRO A 90 -7.44 6.77 -11.51
C PRO A 90 -8.88 6.98 -12.01
N GLY A 91 -9.81 7.38 -11.14
CA GLY A 91 -11.22 7.50 -11.44
C GLY A 91 -12.05 6.28 -11.05
N LYS A 92 -13.36 6.39 -11.24
CA LYS A 92 -14.32 5.31 -10.98
C LYS A 92 -14.32 4.31 -12.13
N ASN A 93 -14.55 3.04 -11.81
CA ASN A 93 -14.79 2.00 -12.80
C ASN A 93 -16.12 2.26 -13.53
N ASN A 94 -16.32 1.60 -14.68
CA ASN A 94 -17.48 1.84 -15.54
C ASN A 94 -18.84 1.52 -14.87
N THR A 95 -18.84 0.75 -13.78
CA THR A 95 -20.06 0.39 -13.02
C THR A 95 -20.25 1.27 -11.77
N ASN A 96 -19.40 2.28 -11.55
CA ASN A 96 -19.34 3.15 -10.37
C ASN A 96 -19.25 2.43 -9.02
N SER A 97 -19.04 1.12 -9.03
CA SER A 97 -19.05 0.29 -7.85
C SER A 97 -17.74 0.41 -7.07
N GLY A 98 -16.68 0.94 -7.70
CA GLY A 98 -15.36 1.14 -7.12
C GLY A 98 -14.43 1.93 -8.05
N ASP A 99 -13.15 1.94 -7.73
CA ASP A 99 -12.15 2.70 -8.48
C ASP A 99 -11.58 1.87 -9.64
N LYS A 100 -11.04 2.52 -10.67
CA LYS A 100 -10.33 1.86 -11.78
C LYS A 100 -9.08 1.15 -11.25
N ALA A 101 -8.61 0.16 -12.01
CA ALA A 101 -7.32 -0.45 -11.77
C ALA A 101 -6.20 0.61 -11.80
N PRO A 102 -5.14 0.47 -10.98
CA PRO A 102 -4.02 1.38 -11.01
C PRO A 102 -3.28 1.25 -12.36
N PRO A 103 -3.05 2.36 -13.10
CA PRO A 103 -2.18 2.32 -14.27
C PRO A 103 -0.73 2.01 -13.86
N SER A 104 0.02 1.34 -14.74
CA SER A 104 1.41 0.93 -14.46
C SER A 104 2.42 2.08 -14.51
N ILE A 105 2.05 3.25 -15.02
CA ILE A 105 2.98 4.35 -15.29
C ILE A 105 3.73 4.83 -14.05
N CYS A 106 3.07 4.94 -12.89
CA CYS A 106 3.74 5.32 -11.65
C CYS A 106 4.76 4.26 -11.21
N GLN A 107 4.37 2.99 -11.31
CA GLN A 107 5.25 1.88 -10.99
C GLN A 107 6.50 1.85 -11.88
N GLN A 108 6.33 1.95 -13.20
CA GLN A 108 7.43 1.95 -14.16
C GLN A 108 8.36 3.16 -13.99
N THR A 109 7.81 4.32 -13.62
CA THR A 109 8.57 5.57 -13.55
C THR A 109 9.31 5.75 -12.22
N TRP A 110 8.70 5.35 -11.10
CA TRP A 110 9.12 5.80 -9.76
C TRP A 110 9.47 4.69 -8.78
N HIS A 111 8.92 3.48 -8.90
CA HIS A 111 9.04 2.48 -7.82
C HIS A 111 10.48 2.04 -7.54
N ASN A 112 11.27 1.77 -8.59
CA ASN A 112 12.68 1.36 -8.40
C ASN A 112 13.50 2.49 -7.76
N LYS A 113 13.35 3.73 -8.27
CA LYS A 113 14.01 4.92 -7.71
C LYS A 113 13.65 5.14 -6.24
N ILE A 114 12.38 4.94 -5.86
CA ILE A 114 11.95 5.06 -4.46
C ILE A 114 12.62 3.96 -3.63
N ARG A 115 12.54 2.70 -4.08
CA ARG A 115 13.07 1.56 -3.33
C ARG A 115 14.58 1.62 -3.12
N GLU A 116 15.33 2.12 -4.09
CA GLU A 116 16.78 2.34 -3.98
C GLU A 116 17.14 3.39 -2.93
N GLN A 117 16.20 4.28 -2.61
CA GLN A 117 16.36 5.40 -1.68
C GLN A 117 15.73 5.13 -0.30
N LEU A 118 14.91 4.09 -0.18
CA LEU A 118 14.47 3.58 1.12
C LEU A 118 15.67 2.91 1.78
N GLY A 119 15.87 3.16 3.06
CA GLY A 119 16.91 2.49 3.85
C GLY A 119 16.55 1.03 4.11
N LYS A 120 16.89 0.54 5.30
CA LYS A 120 16.58 -0.84 5.68
C LYS A 120 15.10 -1.00 6.02
N VAL A 121 14.30 -1.36 5.01
CA VAL A 121 12.92 -1.82 5.19
C VAL A 121 12.96 -3.26 5.70
N GLU A 122 12.37 -3.51 6.86
CA GLU A 122 12.30 -4.82 7.51
C GLU A 122 11.08 -5.64 7.06
N LEU A 123 10.03 -4.97 6.60
CA LEU A 123 8.78 -5.61 6.19
C LEU A 123 8.10 -4.85 5.05
N THR A 124 7.76 -5.54 3.98
CA THR A 124 6.94 -5.02 2.89
C THR A 124 5.56 -5.69 2.88
N LEU A 125 4.51 -4.87 2.92
CA LEU A 125 3.12 -5.29 2.85
C LEU A 125 2.57 -5.05 1.45
N LEU A 126 2.32 -6.12 0.69
CA LEU A 126 1.68 -6.06 -0.62
C LEU A 126 0.16 -6.13 -0.46
N VAL A 127 -0.52 -4.98 -0.59
CA VAL A 127 -1.96 -4.86 -0.30
C VAL A 127 -2.79 -5.01 -1.59
N GLY A 128 -3.31 -6.21 -1.78
CA GLY A 128 -4.19 -6.58 -2.88
C GLY A 128 -3.46 -7.11 -4.12
N GLN A 129 -4.25 -7.56 -5.10
CA GLN A 129 -3.75 -8.34 -6.23
C GLN A 129 -2.75 -7.60 -7.13
N TYR A 130 -2.88 -6.29 -7.30
CA TYR A 130 -2.01 -5.54 -8.22
C TYR A 130 -0.58 -5.44 -7.68
N ALA A 131 -0.44 -5.16 -6.38
CA ALA A 131 0.85 -5.17 -5.71
C ALA A 131 1.44 -6.59 -5.68
N ALA A 132 0.64 -7.60 -5.33
CA ALA A 132 1.08 -9.00 -5.32
C ALA A 132 1.57 -9.47 -6.70
N LYS A 133 0.79 -9.23 -7.76
CA LYS A 133 1.16 -9.62 -9.13
C LYS A 133 2.42 -8.92 -9.62
N GLN A 134 2.66 -7.68 -9.19
CA GLN A 134 3.84 -6.93 -9.61
C GLN A 134 5.13 -7.41 -8.95
N TYR A 135 5.07 -7.75 -7.66
CA TYR A 135 6.26 -7.90 -6.82
C TYR A 135 6.59 -9.33 -6.42
N LEU A 136 5.67 -10.27 -6.59
CA LEU A 136 5.97 -11.69 -6.40
C LEU A 136 6.56 -12.26 -7.69
N THR A 137 7.59 -13.11 -7.55
CA THR A 137 8.16 -13.89 -8.65
C THR A 137 7.10 -14.81 -9.27
N GLU A 138 6.23 -15.38 -8.44
CA GLU A 138 5.12 -16.23 -8.86
C GLU A 138 3.81 -15.73 -8.26
N PHE A 139 2.83 -15.47 -9.12
CA PHE A 139 1.48 -15.08 -8.70
C PHE A 139 0.42 -15.84 -9.49
N SER A 140 -0.27 -16.76 -8.82
CA SER A 140 -1.42 -17.48 -9.39
C SER A 140 -2.73 -16.74 -9.11
N ASN A 141 -3.08 -16.59 -7.83
CA ASN A 141 -4.20 -15.78 -7.38
C ASN A 141 -3.94 -15.24 -5.96
N LEU A 142 -4.71 -14.22 -5.58
CA LEU A 142 -4.56 -13.52 -4.30
C LEU A 142 -4.72 -14.44 -3.09
N THR A 143 -5.70 -15.35 -3.11
CA THR A 143 -5.95 -16.26 -1.97
C THR A 143 -4.75 -17.17 -1.74
N ASN A 144 -4.19 -17.77 -2.79
CA ASN A 144 -3.03 -18.64 -2.70
C ASN A 144 -1.79 -17.86 -2.27
N ALA A 145 -1.58 -16.65 -2.80
CA ALA A 145 -0.48 -15.79 -2.38
C ALA A 145 -0.54 -15.48 -0.87
N ILE A 146 -1.74 -15.19 -0.33
CA ILE A 146 -1.91 -14.93 1.11
C ILE A 146 -1.71 -16.21 1.94
N LYS A 147 -2.20 -17.36 1.48
CA LYS A 147 -2.01 -18.65 2.16
C LYS A 147 -0.54 -19.06 2.25
N ASN A 148 0.23 -18.73 1.23
CA ASN A 148 1.65 -19.06 1.12
C ASN A 148 2.55 -18.04 1.84
N ASN A 149 1.99 -17.02 2.50
CA ASN A 149 2.79 -16.11 3.30
C ASN A 149 3.55 -16.88 4.38
N GLU A 150 4.87 -16.68 4.45
CA GLU A 150 5.66 -17.09 5.60
C GLU A 150 5.56 -16.02 6.70
N VAL A 151 4.36 -15.80 7.24
CA VAL A 151 4.03 -14.63 8.09
C VAL A 151 4.97 -14.46 9.28
N HIS A 152 5.58 -15.53 9.79
CA HIS A 152 6.51 -15.46 10.93
C HIS A 152 7.90 -14.89 10.60
N LYS A 153 8.36 -14.99 9.35
CA LYS A 153 9.77 -14.69 8.98
C LYS A 153 9.94 -13.96 7.65
N GLY A 154 8.96 -14.02 6.75
CA GLY A 154 9.03 -13.44 5.43
C GLY A 154 9.11 -11.91 5.49
N GLU A 155 10.01 -11.33 4.70
CA GLU A 155 10.16 -9.88 4.56
C GLU A 155 9.05 -9.27 3.69
N VAL A 156 8.33 -10.09 2.93
CA VAL A 156 7.21 -9.68 2.07
C VAL A 156 5.96 -10.44 2.48
N ILE A 157 4.90 -9.71 2.86
CA ILE A 157 3.61 -10.27 3.27
C ILE A 157 2.50 -9.73 2.39
N VAL A 158 1.71 -10.62 1.80
CA VAL A 158 0.57 -10.28 0.96
C VAL A 158 -0.69 -10.17 1.82
N LEU A 159 -1.43 -9.09 1.64
CA LEU A 159 -2.71 -8.85 2.29
C LEU A 159 -3.83 -8.72 1.24
N PRO A 160 -5.07 -9.12 1.57
CA PRO A 160 -6.20 -8.74 0.75
C PRO A 160 -6.39 -7.22 0.77
N HIS A 161 -7.10 -6.66 -0.20
CA HIS A 161 -7.45 -5.25 -0.14
C HIS A 161 -8.45 -5.00 1.01
N PRO A 162 -8.30 -3.98 1.86
CA PRO A 162 -9.18 -3.72 3.00
C PRO A 162 -10.53 -3.08 2.61
N SER A 163 -11.04 -3.36 1.40
CA SER A 163 -12.33 -2.85 0.94
C SER A 163 -13.49 -3.68 1.52
N PRO A 164 -14.67 -3.08 1.79
CA PRO A 164 -15.89 -3.82 2.12
C PRO A 164 -16.26 -4.90 1.11
N ARG A 165 -15.84 -4.75 -0.16
CA ARG A 165 -16.04 -5.76 -1.22
C ARG A 165 -15.41 -7.12 -0.88
N ASN A 166 -14.39 -7.15 -0.02
CA ASN A 166 -13.74 -8.38 0.41
C ASN A 166 -14.41 -9.04 1.62
N ASN A 167 -15.55 -8.54 2.12
CA ASN A 167 -16.24 -9.15 3.27
C ASN A 167 -16.66 -10.61 3.00
N ILE A 168 -17.11 -10.94 1.78
CA ILE A 168 -17.44 -12.33 1.40
C ILE A 168 -16.18 -13.21 1.38
N TRP A 169 -15.05 -12.66 0.94
CA TRP A 169 -13.78 -13.38 0.96
C TRP A 169 -13.33 -13.66 2.40
N LEU A 170 -13.43 -12.66 3.29
CA LEU A 170 -13.07 -12.79 4.71
C LEU A 170 -13.93 -13.83 5.42
N SER A 171 -15.25 -13.83 5.18
CA SER A 171 -16.15 -14.82 5.79
C SER A 171 -15.85 -16.26 5.37
N LYS A 172 -15.40 -16.46 4.13
CA LYS A 172 -14.95 -17.77 3.61
C LYS A 172 -13.51 -18.13 4.02
N ASN A 173 -12.70 -17.15 4.41
CA ASN A 173 -11.28 -17.31 4.74
C ASN A 173 -10.98 -16.81 6.16
N LYS A 174 -11.76 -17.27 7.15
CA LYS A 174 -11.63 -16.87 8.56
C LYS A 174 -10.22 -17.01 9.13
N TRP A 175 -9.42 -17.93 8.58
CA TRP A 175 -8.00 -18.12 8.94
C TRP A 175 -7.15 -16.85 8.76
N PHE A 176 -7.52 -15.93 7.87
CA PHE A 176 -6.84 -14.66 7.73
C PHE A 176 -6.92 -13.86 9.03
N GLU A 177 -8.13 -13.71 9.59
CA GLU A 177 -8.34 -12.96 10.82
C GLU A 177 -7.88 -13.73 12.06
N THR A 178 -8.07 -15.06 12.10
CA THR A 178 -7.79 -15.85 13.30
C THR A 178 -6.36 -16.39 13.39
N LYS A 179 -5.63 -16.45 12.27
CA LYS A 179 -4.25 -16.98 12.24
C LYS A 179 -3.25 -15.97 11.67
N THR A 180 -3.52 -15.39 10.51
CA THR A 180 -2.58 -14.48 9.83
C THR A 180 -2.41 -13.15 10.60
N LEU A 181 -3.51 -12.47 10.93
CA LEU A 181 -3.43 -11.16 11.57
C LEU A 181 -2.74 -11.16 12.95
N PRO A 182 -3.01 -12.10 13.88
CA PRO A 182 -2.32 -12.12 15.17
C PRO A 182 -0.79 -12.18 15.06
N ILE A 183 -0.28 -13.02 14.16
CA ILE A 183 1.17 -13.15 13.92
C ILE A 183 1.73 -11.86 13.32
N LEU A 184 1.04 -11.31 12.32
CA LEU A 184 1.47 -10.07 11.66
C LEU A 184 1.53 -8.89 12.64
N ARG A 185 0.52 -8.75 13.51
CA ARG A 185 0.46 -7.71 14.54
C ARG A 185 1.64 -7.79 15.49
N GLN A 186 1.97 -8.98 15.96
CA GLN A 186 3.12 -9.18 16.83
C GLN A 186 4.42 -8.73 16.12
N ARG A 187 4.62 -9.14 14.87
CA ARG A 187 5.80 -8.71 14.09
C ARG A 187 5.87 -7.21 13.89
N ILE A 188 4.76 -6.57 13.54
CA ILE A 188 4.72 -5.11 13.38
C ILE A 188 5.06 -4.44 14.71
N LYS A 189 4.50 -4.90 15.82
CA LYS A 189 4.82 -4.37 17.14
C LYS A 189 6.32 -4.48 17.45
N ASP A 190 6.94 -5.62 17.17
CA ASP A 190 8.36 -5.85 17.40
C ASP A 190 9.22 -4.89 16.55
N ILE A 191 8.89 -4.72 15.27
CA ILE A 191 9.58 -3.78 14.35
C ILE A 191 9.43 -2.32 14.84
N LEU A 192 8.25 -1.93 15.33
CA LEU A 192 8.00 -0.55 15.73
C LEU A 192 8.66 -0.17 17.07
N ILE A 193 8.93 -1.14 17.95
CA ILE A 193 9.58 -0.91 19.25
C ILE A 193 11.11 -0.87 19.15
N ASN A 194 11.70 -1.70 18.28
CA ASN A 194 13.15 -1.75 18.04
C ASN A 194 13.66 -0.52 17.29
#